data_AF-A0A9W6D5Q7-F1
#
_entry.id   AF-A0A9W6D5Q7-F1
#
_cell.length_a   1.000
_cell.length_b   1.000
_cell.length_c   1.000
_cell.angle_alpha   90.00
_cell.angle_beta   90.00
_cell.angle_gamma   90.00
#
_symmetry.space_group_name_H-M   'P 1'
#
loop_
_entity.id
_entity.type
_entity.pdbx_description
1 polymer ?
#
loop_
_entity_poly.entity_id
_entity_poly.type
_entity_poly.pdbx_seq_one_letter_code
_entity_poly.pdbx_strand_id
1 'polypeptide(L)'
;MADEQNERDILEDLLSGVEEEMAPAVEELSKLIERFTQSSKAAQSRTGTASIRQSRPRLKKKTTHYISVDTSDALEEAKEEIRTLVSPNLKRLISKSRIVEMALQYVLKELAEKGTESKLVAYVMGEK
;
A
#
# COMPACT_ATOMS: atom_id res chain seq x y z
N MET A 1 40.93 40.81 -30.73
CA MET A 1 41.34 39.54 -31.36
C MET A 1 40.77 38.47 -30.46
N ALA A 2 39.78 37.73 -30.98
CA ALA A 2 38.97 36.78 -30.24
C ALA A 2 39.59 35.40 -30.35
N ASP A 3 39.86 34.76 -29.21
CA ASP A 3 40.19 33.33 -29.11
C ASP A 3 39.00 32.65 -28.40
N GLU A 4 38.06 32.13 -29.19
CA GLU A 4 37.00 31.23 -28.73
C GLU A 4 37.56 29.80 -28.70
N GLN A 5 37.89 29.32 -27.51
CA GLN A 5 38.28 27.92 -27.30
C GLN A 5 37.03 27.06 -27.16
N ASN A 6 36.54 26.61 -28.33
CA ASN A 6 35.85 25.35 -28.62
C ASN A 6 35.49 24.47 -27.40
N GLU A 7 34.41 24.81 -26.69
CA GLU A 7 33.73 23.91 -25.77
C GLU A 7 33.00 22.86 -26.61
N ARG A 8 33.53 21.64 -26.63
CA ARG A 8 32.86 20.50 -27.29
C ARG A 8 31.49 20.34 -26.65
N ASP A 9 30.44 20.55 -27.44
CA ASP A 9 29.06 20.48 -26.98
C ASP A 9 28.67 19.01 -26.73
N ILE A 10 28.76 18.61 -25.48
CA ILE A 10 28.51 17.23 -25.02
C ILE A 10 27.08 16.80 -25.37
N LEU A 11 26.15 17.76 -25.48
CA LEU A 11 24.77 17.48 -25.84
C LEU A 11 24.61 17.17 -27.34
N GLU A 12 25.44 17.76 -28.20
CA GLU A 12 25.44 17.48 -29.64
C GLU A 12 26.00 16.08 -29.91
N ASP A 13 27.00 15.62 -29.17
CA ASP A 13 27.55 14.26 -29.27
C ASP A 13 26.53 13.18 -28.84
N LEU A 14 25.75 13.45 -27.77
CA LEU A 14 24.70 12.54 -27.31
C LEU A 14 23.49 12.47 -28.25
N LEU A 15 23.17 13.58 -28.93
CA LEU A 15 22.01 13.67 -29.84
C LEU A 15 22.35 13.29 -31.29
N SER A 16 23.61 13.35 -31.69
CA SER A 16 24.07 12.99 -33.03
C SER A 16 24.13 11.48 -33.28
N GLY A 17 23.86 10.66 -32.26
CA GLY A 17 23.66 9.22 -32.43
C GLY A 17 24.91 8.52 -32.94
N VAL A 18 26.07 8.84 -32.35
CA VAL A 18 27.24 7.96 -32.47
C VAL A 18 26.80 6.62 -31.89
N GLU A 19 26.58 5.64 -32.78
CA GLU A 19 26.31 4.26 -32.42
C GLU A 19 27.50 3.73 -31.63
N GLU A 20 27.43 3.84 -30.30
CA GLU A 20 28.24 3.00 -29.43
C GLU A 20 27.89 1.56 -29.81
N GLU A 21 28.88 0.85 -30.37
CA GLU A 21 28.80 -0.58 -30.70
C GLU A 21 28.06 -1.29 -29.58
N MET A 22 26.88 -1.84 -29.89
CA MET A 22 26.03 -2.52 -28.90
C MET A 22 26.88 -3.51 -28.12
N ALA A 23 27.16 -3.19 -26.86
CA ALA A 23 28.01 -4.02 -26.02
C ALA A 23 27.43 -5.46 -26.01
N PRO A 24 28.27 -6.51 -26.11
CA PRO A 24 27.82 -7.89 -26.21
C PRO A 24 26.88 -8.32 -25.07
N ALA A 25 26.95 -7.64 -23.93
CA ALA A 25 26.04 -7.81 -22.79
C ALA A 25 24.57 -7.45 -23.10
N VAL A 26 24.31 -6.48 -23.98
CA VAL A 26 22.95 -6.07 -24.38
C VAL A 26 22.31 -7.14 -25.27
N GLU A 27 23.13 -7.77 -26.11
CA GLU A 27 22.69 -8.86 -26.99
C GLU A 27 22.47 -10.17 -26.20
N GLU A 28 23.22 -10.39 -25.13
CA GLU A 28 22.98 -11.49 -24.20
C GLU A 28 21.68 -11.30 -23.41
N LEU A 29 21.39 -10.06 -22.99
CA LEU A 29 20.16 -9.70 -22.32
C LEU A 29 18.94 -9.88 -23.24
N SER A 30 19.02 -9.46 -24.51
CA SER A 30 17.92 -9.63 -25.46
C SER A 30 17.61 -11.12 -25.71
N LYS A 31 18.65 -11.96 -25.84
CA LYS A 31 18.50 -13.44 -25.94
C LYS A 31 17.85 -14.05 -24.69
N LEU A 32 18.12 -13.52 -23.50
CA LEU A 32 17.49 -13.98 -22.26
C LEU A 32 16.00 -13.61 -22.20
N ILE A 33 15.66 -12.40 -22.63
CA ILE A 33 14.27 -11.90 -22.69
C ILE A 33 13.44 -12.72 -23.68
N GLU A 34 13.99 -13.03 -24.87
CA GLU A 34 13.30 -13.86 -25.86
C GLU A 34 13.01 -15.27 -25.34
N ARG A 35 13.98 -15.88 -24.64
CA ARG A 35 13.83 -17.24 -24.10
C ARG A 35 12.71 -17.33 -23.05
N PHE A 36 12.59 -16.32 -22.19
CA PHE A 36 11.54 -16.27 -21.17
C PHE A 36 10.15 -15.98 -21.77
N THR A 37 10.07 -15.08 -22.75
CA THR A 37 8.80 -14.72 -23.37
C THR A 37 8.22 -15.84 -24.24
N GLN A 38 9.06 -16.66 -24.88
CA GLN A 38 8.59 -17.82 -25.66
C GLN A 38 8.04 -18.96 -24.77
N SER A 39 8.58 -19.16 -23.56
CA SER A 39 8.05 -20.17 -22.61
C SER A 39 6.63 -19.84 -22.11
N SER A 40 6.24 -18.56 -22.14
CA SER A 40 4.95 -18.10 -21.64
C SER A 40 3.77 -18.33 -22.62
N LYS A 41 4.05 -18.61 -23.90
CA LYS A 41 3.00 -18.83 -24.92
C LYS A 41 2.52 -20.28 -25.04
N ALA A 42 3.23 -21.24 -24.44
CA ALA A 42 2.89 -22.66 -24.54
C ALA A 42 1.93 -23.18 -23.43
N ALA A 43 1.57 -22.35 -22.45
CA ALA A 43 0.67 -22.74 -21.35
C ALA A 43 -0.79 -22.25 -21.52
N GLN A 44 -1.16 -21.75 -22.70
CA GLN A 44 -2.54 -21.37 -23.02
C GLN A 44 -3.33 -22.55 -23.62
N SER A 45 -3.41 -23.66 -22.90
CA SER A 45 -4.59 -24.51 -23.02
C SER A 45 -4.76 -25.31 -21.73
N ARG A 46 -5.77 -24.95 -20.94
CA ARG A 46 -6.78 -25.86 -20.38
C ARG A 46 -7.53 -25.18 -19.23
N THR A 47 -8.86 -25.28 -19.36
CA THR A 47 -9.87 -25.23 -18.30
C THR A 47 -10.07 -23.89 -17.59
N GLY A 48 -11.19 -23.25 -17.96
CA GLY A 48 -11.80 -22.20 -17.18
C GLY A 48 -12.05 -22.66 -15.75
N THR A 49 -11.43 -21.96 -14.82
CA THR A 49 -11.89 -21.83 -13.45
C THR A 49 -12.28 -20.38 -13.28
N ALA A 50 -13.47 -20.17 -12.74
CA ALA A 50 -14.10 -18.88 -12.53
C ALA A 50 -13.07 -17.87 -12.03
N SER A 51 -13.00 -16.73 -12.72
CA SER A 51 -12.33 -15.53 -12.24
C SER A 51 -12.74 -15.34 -10.78
N ILE A 52 -11.81 -15.60 -9.87
CA ILE A 52 -11.89 -15.08 -8.51
C ILE A 52 -11.99 -13.58 -8.74
N ARG A 53 -13.22 -13.06 -8.62
CA ARG A 53 -13.49 -11.64 -8.57
C ARG A 53 -12.56 -11.13 -7.48
N GLN A 54 -11.43 -10.56 -7.89
CA GLN A 54 -10.59 -9.79 -7.00
C GLN A 54 -11.52 -8.72 -6.46
N SER A 55 -12.00 -8.94 -5.23
CA SER A 55 -12.74 -7.96 -4.47
C SER A 55 -11.93 -6.67 -4.61
N ARG A 56 -12.50 -5.68 -5.31
CA ARG A 56 -11.86 -4.37 -5.47
C ARG A 56 -11.30 -3.97 -4.12
N PRO A 57 -10.01 -3.60 -4.02
CA PRO A 57 -9.44 -3.22 -2.75
C PRO A 57 -10.31 -2.10 -2.19
N ARG A 58 -10.94 -2.33 -1.03
CA ARG A 58 -11.63 -1.26 -0.32
C ARG A 58 -10.59 -0.15 -0.15
N LEU A 59 -10.83 0.99 -0.77
CA LEU A 59 -9.90 2.12 -0.75
C LEU A 59 -9.82 2.61 0.70
N LYS A 60 -8.84 2.10 1.46
CA LYS A 60 -8.56 2.57 2.81
C LYS A 60 -7.71 3.83 2.71
N LYS A 61 -8.15 4.91 3.36
CA LYS A 61 -7.33 6.10 3.53
C LYS A 61 -6.48 5.94 4.80
N LYS A 62 -5.16 6.07 4.68
CA LYS A 62 -4.27 6.15 5.84
C LYS A 62 -4.31 7.57 6.40
N THR A 63 -4.54 7.67 7.71
CA THR A 63 -4.51 8.93 8.46
C THR A 63 -3.81 8.69 9.78
N THR A 64 -3.06 9.69 10.26
CA THR A 64 -2.40 9.67 11.57
C THR A 64 -3.17 10.55 12.54
N HIS A 65 -3.45 10.05 13.74
CA HIS A 65 -4.13 10.78 14.81
C HIS A 65 -3.29 10.66 16.09
N TYR A 66 -3.29 11.73 16.89
CA TYR A 66 -2.69 11.69 18.22
C TYR A 66 -3.68 11.06 19.21
N ILE A 67 -3.15 10.18 20.05
CA ILE A 67 -3.84 9.59 21.21
C ILE A 67 -2.94 9.75 22.43
N SER A 68 -3.53 9.73 23.62
CA SER A 68 -2.73 9.77 24.85
C SER A 68 -1.85 8.51 24.97
N VAL A 69 -0.75 8.62 25.73
CA VAL A 69 0.14 7.49 26.01
C VAL A 69 -0.65 6.36 26.69
N ASP A 70 -1.41 6.70 27.74
CA ASP A 70 -2.25 5.75 28.48
C ASP A 70 -3.24 5.01 27.56
N THR A 71 -3.84 5.71 26.60
CA THR A 71 -4.75 5.07 25.62
C THR A 71 -4.01 4.17 24.64
N SER A 72 -2.78 4.54 24.23
CA SER A 72 -1.95 3.70 23.37
C SER A 72 -1.52 2.40 24.06
N ASP A 73 -1.18 2.48 25.35
CA ASP A 73 -0.76 1.34 26.16
C ASP A 73 -1.96 0.40 26.43
N ALA A 74 -3.10 0.97 26.83
CA ALA A 74 -4.35 0.21 26.97
C ALA A 74 -4.77 -0.47 25.65
N LEU A 75 -4.49 0.13 24.49
CA LEU A 75 -4.75 -0.48 23.19
C LEU A 75 -3.82 -1.66 22.89
N GLU A 76 -2.57 -1.64 23.36
CA GLU A 76 -1.66 -2.78 23.25
C GLU A 76 -2.11 -3.93 24.16
N GLU A 77 -2.46 -3.62 25.41
CA GLU A 77 -2.98 -4.60 26.37
C GLU A 77 -4.26 -5.27 25.83
N ALA A 78 -5.24 -4.46 25.40
CA ALA A 78 -6.47 -4.96 24.80
C ALA A 78 -6.20 -5.84 23.56
N LYS A 79 -5.20 -5.50 22.74
CA LYS A 79 -4.82 -6.33 21.59
C LYS A 79 -4.34 -7.71 22.05
N GLU A 80 -3.50 -7.79 23.07
CA GLU A 80 -3.01 -9.07 23.60
C GLU A 80 -4.13 -9.87 24.27
N GLU A 81 -4.99 -9.23 25.05
CA GLU A 81 -6.17 -9.87 25.64
C GLU A 81 -7.07 -10.50 24.58
N ILE A 82 -7.43 -9.77 23.53
CA ILE A 82 -8.26 -10.31 22.44
C ILE A 82 -7.55 -11.49 21.77
N ARG A 83 -6.22 -11.47 21.62
CA ARG A 83 -5.43 -12.60 21.07
C ARG A 83 -5.43 -13.83 21.97
N THR A 84 -5.66 -13.70 23.27
CA THR A 84 -5.84 -14.85 24.17
C THR A 84 -7.23 -15.49 24.00
N LEU A 85 -8.24 -14.67 23.70
CA LEU A 85 -9.65 -15.11 23.59
C LEU A 85 -10.00 -15.73 22.24
N VAL A 86 -9.31 -15.35 21.15
CA VAL A 86 -9.62 -15.87 19.81
C VAL A 86 -8.80 -17.10 19.44
N SER A 87 -9.38 -17.93 18.57
CA SER A 87 -8.71 -19.08 17.97
C SER A 87 -7.40 -18.67 17.25
N PRO A 88 -6.37 -19.55 17.20
CA PRO A 88 -5.07 -19.24 16.60
C PRO A 88 -5.16 -18.68 15.17
N ASN A 89 -6.09 -19.20 14.36
CA ASN A 89 -6.30 -18.80 12.97
C ASN A 89 -6.76 -17.34 12.80
N LEU A 90 -7.34 -16.76 13.85
CA LEU A 90 -7.89 -15.39 13.86
C LEU A 90 -6.91 -14.38 14.47
N LYS A 91 -5.88 -14.82 15.20
CA LYS A 91 -4.90 -13.94 15.85
C LYS A 91 -4.21 -12.99 14.86
N ARG A 92 -3.98 -13.45 13.62
CA ARG A 92 -3.40 -12.65 12.53
C ARG A 92 -4.27 -11.48 12.07
N LEU A 93 -5.58 -11.52 12.33
CA LEU A 93 -6.52 -10.47 11.94
C LEU A 93 -6.61 -9.35 12.99
N ILE A 94 -6.08 -9.58 14.18
CA ILE A 94 -6.10 -8.61 15.28
C ILE A 94 -4.90 -7.68 15.14
N SER A 95 -5.20 -6.41 14.91
CA SER A 95 -4.22 -5.31 14.85
C SER A 95 -4.80 -4.06 15.50
N LYS A 96 -3.93 -3.15 15.97
CA LYS A 96 -4.36 -1.87 16.56
C LYS A 96 -5.28 -1.08 15.63
N SER A 97 -4.92 -0.98 14.35
CA SER A 97 -5.72 -0.27 13.35
C SER A 97 -7.11 -0.90 13.17
N ARG A 98 -7.21 -2.23 13.24
CA ARG A 98 -8.50 -2.95 13.18
C ARG A 98 -9.36 -2.66 14.40
N ILE A 99 -8.78 -2.69 15.59
CA ILE A 99 -9.49 -2.40 16.85
C ILE A 99 -10.03 -0.97 16.83
N VAL A 100 -9.18 -0.01 16.46
CA VAL A 100 -9.57 1.41 16.34
C VAL A 100 -10.65 1.61 15.27
N GLU A 101 -10.52 0.98 14.10
CA GLU A 101 -11.53 1.05 13.03
C GLU A 101 -12.90 0.54 13.52
N MET A 102 -12.94 -0.54 14.31
CA MET A 102 -14.18 -1.08 14.85
C MET A 102 -14.76 -0.20 15.96
N ALA A 103 -13.94 0.27 16.89
CA ALA A 103 -14.35 1.20 17.93
C ALA A 103 -14.99 2.47 17.35
N LEU A 104 -14.35 3.07 16.33
CA LEU A 104 -14.88 4.24 15.63
C LEU A 104 -16.21 3.94 14.95
N GLN A 105 -16.36 2.77 14.31
CA GLN A 105 -17.64 2.39 13.71
C GLN A 105 -18.76 2.27 14.74
N TYR A 106 -18.49 1.71 15.93
CA TYR A 106 -19.48 1.64 17.00
C TYR A 106 -19.88 3.02 17.48
N VAL A 107 -18.92 3.92 17.71
CA VAL A 107 -19.19 5.29 18.17
C VAL A 107 -19.95 6.09 17.12
N LEU A 108 -19.55 6.01 15.85
CA LEU A 108 -20.22 6.73 14.76
C LEU A 108 -21.64 6.20 14.51
N LYS A 109 -21.85 4.89 14.66
CA LYS A 109 -23.18 4.29 14.57
C LYS A 109 -24.07 4.77 15.71
N GLU A 110 -23.55 4.80 16.95
CA GLU A 110 -24.28 5.31 18.10
C GLU A 110 -24.65 6.79 17.94
N LEU A 111 -23.73 7.61 17.43
CA LEU A 111 -24.01 9.00 17.07
C LEU A 111 -25.10 9.11 16.01
N ALA A 112 -25.08 8.27 14.98
CA ALA A 112 -26.10 8.29 13.93
C ALA A 112 -27.49 7.89 14.45
N GLU A 113 -27.56 6.98 15.43
CA GLU A 113 -28.83 6.51 16.02
C GLU A 113 -29.40 7.49 17.05
N LYS A 114 -28.57 8.13 17.86
CA LYS A 114 -29.01 8.98 18.99
C LYS A 114 -28.85 10.48 18.79
N GLY A 115 -28.07 10.90 17.80
CA GLY A 115 -27.81 12.32 17.54
C GLY A 115 -27.24 13.06 18.76
N THR A 116 -27.96 14.08 19.21
CA THR A 116 -27.57 14.93 20.35
C THR A 116 -27.52 14.18 21.68
N GLU A 117 -28.26 13.08 21.80
CA GLU A 117 -28.28 12.23 23.01
C GLU A 117 -27.15 11.19 23.01
N SER A 118 -26.26 11.22 22.01
CA SER A 118 -25.11 10.33 21.97
C SER A 118 -24.11 10.66 23.06
N LYS A 119 -23.46 9.62 23.60
CA LYS A 119 -22.41 9.80 24.62
C LYS A 119 -21.25 10.65 24.11
N LEU A 120 -20.96 10.56 22.82
CA LEU A 120 -19.93 11.37 22.19
C LEU A 120 -20.27 12.86 22.28
N VAL A 121 -21.51 13.25 21.97
CA VAL A 121 -21.95 14.65 22.04
C VAL A 121 -21.90 15.15 23.48
N ALA A 122 -22.42 14.38 24.44
CA ALA A 122 -22.36 14.74 25.86
C ALA A 122 -20.92 14.99 26.34
N TYR A 123 -19.98 14.11 25.96
CA TYR A 123 -18.57 14.25 26.31
C TYR A 123 -17.94 15.51 25.70
N VAL A 124 -18.26 15.82 24.43
CA VAL A 124 -17.76 17.02 23.74
C VAL A 124 -18.37 18.31 24.32
N MET A 125 -19.63 18.27 24.75
CA MET A 125 -20.29 19.41 25.39
C MET A 125 -19.90 19.59 26.87
N GLY A 126 -19.16 18.65 27.46
CA GLY A 126 -18.72 18.70 28.85
C GLY A 126 -19.80 18.34 29.87
N GLU A 127 -20.89 17.71 29.41
CA GLU A 127 -21.93 17.13 30.26
C GLU A 127 -21.37 15.79 30.78
N LYS A 128 -20.80 15.82 31.98
CA LYS A 128 -20.23 14.65 32.66
C LYS A 128 -21.29 13.81 33.35
#